data_AF-A0A0C5E3G6-F1
#
_entry.id   AF-A0A0C5E3G6-F1
#
_cell.length_a   1.000
_cell.length_b   1.000
_cell.length_c   1.000
_cell.angle_alpha   90.00
_cell.angle_beta   90.00
_cell.angle_gamma   90.00
#
_symmetry.space_group_name_H-M   'P 1'
#
loop_
_entity.id
_entity.type
_entity.pdbx_description
1 polymer ?
#
loop_
_entity_poly.entity_id
_entity_poly.type
_entity_poly.pdbx_seq_one_letter_code
_entity_poly.pdbx_strand_id
1 'polypeptide(L)' 'KLKPWSVVGLLATVVLLFGFQAEKIIDQPLTILLIAIPLLIQTYGIFVITYAAAKALKLPHNIVAPACLIGTSNFFD' A
#
# COMPACT_ATOMS: atom_id res chain seq x y z
N LYS A 1 17.09 -0.83 -18.43
CA LYS A 1 18.09 -0.79 -17.32
C LYS A 1 18.05 0.56 -16.57
N LEU A 2 16.87 1.07 -16.21
CA LEU A 2 16.69 2.31 -15.41
C LEU A 2 16.30 2.05 -13.94
N LYS A 3 16.27 0.76 -13.54
CA LYS A 3 15.84 0.31 -12.21
C LYS A 3 16.47 1.08 -11.02
N PRO A 4 17.78 1.39 -11.00
CA PRO A 4 18.35 2.05 -9.81
C PRO A 4 17.98 3.53 -9.71
N TRP A 5 17.88 4.25 -10.83
CA TRP A 5 17.59 5.69 -10.83
C TRP A 5 16.15 6.01 -10.40
N SER A 6 15.19 5.16 -10.78
CA SER A 6 13.80 5.32 -10.35
C SER A 6 13.64 5.06 -8.84
N VAL A 7 14.35 4.08 -8.28
CA VAL A 7 14.35 3.81 -6.84
C VAL A 7 14.98 4.97 -6.06
N VAL A 8 16.09 5.53 -6.55
CA VAL A 8 16.72 6.71 -5.94
C VAL A 8 15.77 7.92 -5.97
N GLY A 9 15.10 8.17 -7.10
CA GLY A 9 14.11 9.24 -7.21
C GLY A 9 12.93 9.07 -6.25
N LEU A 10 12.37 7.85 -6.14
CA LEU A 10 11.29 7.53 -5.21
C LEU A 10 11.71 7.70 -3.75
N LEU A 11 12.92 7.26 -3.41
CA LEU A 11 13.45 7.42 -2.05
C LEU A 11 13.69 8.90 -1.72
N ALA A 12 14.22 9.67 -2.66
CA ALA A 12 14.44 11.10 -2.48
C ALA A 12 13.11 11.85 -2.23
N THR A 13 12.05 11.53 -2.98
CA THR A 13 10.73 12.15 -2.75
C THR A 13 10.12 11.73 -1.42
N VAL A 14 10.27 10.47 -1.00
CA VAL A 14 9.84 10.02 0.33
C VAL A 14 10.56 10.80 1.42
N VAL A 15 11.89 10.91 1.35
CA VAL A 15 12.69 11.66 2.34
C VAL A 15 12.26 13.13 2.39
N LEU A 16 12.03 13.77 1.25
CA LEU A 16 11.58 15.16 1.19
C LEU A 16 10.16 15.32 1.79
N LEU A 17 9.21 14.45 1.41
CA LEU A 17 7.84 14.52 1.91
C LEU A 17 7.77 14.31 3.42
N PHE A 18 8.47 13.32 3.95
CA PHE A 18 8.50 13.04 5.39
C PHE A 18 9.34 14.06 6.15
N GLY A 19 10.44 14.55 5.57
CA GLY A 19 11.27 15.59 6.18
C GLY A 19 10.52 16.92 6.34
N PHE A 20 9.76 17.35 5.32
CA PHE A 20 8.94 18.56 5.40
C PHE A 20 7.69 18.41 6.26
N GLN A 21 7.17 17.18 6.41
CA GLN A 21 6.01 16.89 7.26
C GLN A 21 6.40 16.41 8.67
N ALA A 22 7.69 16.36 9.01
CA ALA A 22 8.20 15.75 10.24
C ALA A 22 7.63 16.39 11.51
N GLU A 23 7.58 17.71 11.60
CA GLU A 23 6.99 18.41 12.76
C GLU A 23 5.51 18.06 12.94
N LYS A 24 4.74 18.02 11.84
CA LYS A 24 3.32 17.62 11.87
C LYS A 24 3.15 16.15 12.28
N ILE A 25 4.08 15.28 11.90
CA ILE A 25 4.07 13.87 12.27
C ILE A 25 4.24 13.70 13.78
N ILE A 26 5.11 14.51 14.40
CA ILE A 26 5.37 14.47 15.83
C ILE A 26 4.25 15.16 16.63
N ASP A 27 3.69 16.27 16.14
CA ASP A 27 2.65 17.04 16.82
C ASP A 27 1.26 16.41 16.76
N GLN A 28 0.94 15.65 15.70
CA GLN A 28 -0.39 15.09 15.47
C GLN A 28 -0.40 13.55 15.28
N PRO A 29 0.18 12.77 16.22
CA PRO A 29 0.29 11.33 16.07
C PRO A 29 -1.08 10.63 16.06
N LEU A 30 -2.05 11.17 16.80
CA LEU A 30 -3.41 10.62 16.85
C LEU A 30 -4.14 10.78 15.51
N THR A 31 -4.01 11.92 14.85
CA THR A 31 -4.62 12.15 13.53
C THR A 31 -4.07 11.17 12.50
N ILE A 32 -2.75 10.96 12.50
CA ILE A 32 -2.10 10.00 11.60
C ILE A 32 -2.60 8.58 11.89
N LEU A 33 -2.72 8.20 13.16
CA LEU A 33 -3.22 6.89 13.54
C LEU A 33 -4.67 6.68 13.10
N LEU A 34 -5.52 7.70 13.26
CA LEU A 34 -6.92 7.68 12.82
C LEU A 34 -7.07 7.54 11.31
N ILE A 35 -6.10 8.00 10.52
CA ILE A 35 -6.08 7.79 9.06
C ILE A 35 -5.46 6.42 8.73
N ALA A 36 -4.39 6.02 9.42
CA ALA A 36 -3.66 4.78 9.14
C ALA A 36 -4.50 3.53 9.45
N ILE A 37 -5.24 3.52 10.56
CA ILE A 37 -6.09 2.38 10.96
C ILE A 37 -7.11 2.01 9.87
N PRO A 38 -8.00 2.91 9.40
CA PRO A 38 -8.98 2.56 8.38
C PRO A 38 -8.32 2.18 7.06
N LEU A 39 -7.18 2.78 6.71
CA LEU A 39 -6.43 2.47 5.49
C LEU A 39 -5.82 1.05 5.53
N LEU A 40 -5.30 0.65 6.70
CA LEU A 40 -4.85 -0.72 6.94
C LEU A 40 -6.02 -1.70 6.87
N ILE A 41 -7.11 -1.43 7.58
CA ILE A 41 -8.30 -2.30 7.57
C ILE A 41 -8.86 -2.43 6.15
N GLN A 42 -8.95 -1.33 5.40
CA GLN A 42 -9.36 -1.32 4.00
C GLN A 42 -8.46 -2.22 3.15
N THR A 43 -7.14 -2.04 3.25
CA THR A 43 -6.17 -2.81 2.47
C THR A 43 -6.27 -4.31 2.78
N TYR A 44 -6.30 -4.69 4.06
CA TYR A 44 -6.48 -6.09 4.47
C TYR A 44 -7.86 -6.63 4.09
N GLY A 45 -8.90 -5.80 4.18
CA GLY A 45 -10.26 -6.14 3.75
C GLY A 45 -10.31 -6.48 2.27
N ILE A 46 -9.72 -5.64 1.41
CA ILE A 46 -9.63 -5.90 -0.03
C ILE A 46 -8.82 -7.18 -0.29
N PHE A 47 -7.68 -7.38 0.39
CA PHE A 47 -6.89 -8.62 0.26
C PHE A 47 -7.76 -9.86 0.51
N VAL A 48 -8.51 -9.88 1.61
CA VAL A 48 -9.34 -11.02 1.99
C VAL A 48 -10.49 -11.22 1.00
N ILE A 49 -11.15 -10.15 0.57
CA ILE A 49 -12.25 -10.21 -0.41
C ILE A 49 -11.74 -10.75 -1.75
N THR A 50 -10.64 -10.20 -2.27
CA THR A 50 -10.05 -10.64 -3.54
C THR A 50 -9.54 -12.07 -3.44
N TYR A 51 -8.96 -12.47 -2.32
CA TYR A 51 -8.52 -13.85 -2.08
C TYR A 51 -9.70 -14.83 -2.01
N ALA A 52 -10.76 -14.47 -1.29
CA ALA A 52 -11.97 -15.27 -1.18
C ALA A 52 -12.68 -15.42 -2.54
N ALA A 53 -12.78 -14.33 -3.31
CA ALA A 53 -13.33 -14.34 -4.66
C ALA A 53 -12.50 -15.23 -5.60
N ALA A 54 -11.18 -15.12 -5.56
CA ALA A 54 -10.29 -15.94 -6.38
C ALA A 54 -10.34 -17.42 -6.00
N LYS A 55 -10.53 -17.74 -4.70
CA LYS A 55 -10.79 -19.10 -4.22
C LYS A 55 -12.15 -19.64 -4.69
N ALA A 56 -13.20 -18.82 -4.67
CA ALA A 56 -14.52 -19.19 -5.19
C ALA A 56 -14.48 -19.50 -6.70
N LEU A 57 -13.63 -18.77 -7.45
CA LEU A 57 -13.38 -18.99 -8.88
C LEU A 57 -12.41 -20.16 -9.17
N LYS A 58 -11.94 -20.89 -8.14
CA LYS A 58 -11.01 -22.03 -8.25
C LYS A 58 -9.71 -21.70 -9.02
N LEU A 59 -9.22 -20.47 -8.90
CA LEU A 59 -7.99 -20.06 -9.56
C LEU A 59 -6.76 -20.75 -8.90
N PRO A 60 -5.75 -21.16 -9.69
CA PRO A 60 -4.51 -21.70 -9.14
C PRO A 60 -3.81 -20.63 -8.31
N HIS A 61 -3.20 -21.03 -7.18
CA HIS A 61 -2.60 -20.10 -6.21
C HIS A 61 -1.55 -19.16 -6.83
N ASN A 62 -0.88 -19.59 -7.91
CA ASN A 62 0.07 -18.80 -8.69
C ASN A 62 -0.54 -17.55 -9.37
N ILE A 63 -1.87 -17.51 -9.54
CA ILE A 63 -2.60 -16.36 -10.08
C ILE A 63 -3.29 -15.58 -8.95
N VAL A 64 -3.74 -16.28 -7.90
CA VAL A 64 -4.41 -15.67 -6.75
C VAL A 64 -3.50 -14.70 -6.01
N ALA A 65 -2.27 -15.09 -5.70
CA ALA A 65 -1.33 -14.23 -4.97
C ALA A 65 -1.05 -12.90 -5.68
N PRO A 66 -0.66 -12.85 -6.97
CA PRO A 66 -0.48 -11.57 -7.67
C PRO A 66 -1.79 -10.80 -7.86
N ALA A 67 -2.93 -11.47 -8.10
CA ALA A 67 -4.22 -10.80 -8.23
C ALA A 67 -4.67 -10.11 -6.93
N CYS A 68 -4.43 -10.75 -5.77
CA CYS A 68 -4.72 -10.14 -4.47
C CYS A 68 -3.81 -8.93 -4.21
N LEU A 69 -2.52 -9.03 -4.56
CA LEU A 69 -1.57 -7.93 -4.40
C LEU A 69 -1.92 -6.72 -5.28
N ILE A 70 -2.37 -6.95 -6.51
CA ILE A 70 -2.86 -5.89 -7.41
C ILE A 70 -4.12 -5.26 -6.82
N GLY A 71 -5.09 -6.07 -6.37
CA GLY A 71 -6.31 -5.56 -5.75
C GLY A 71 -6.07 -4.71 -4.50
N THR A 72 -5.04 -5.04 -3.72
CA THR A 72 -4.65 -4.26 -2.53
C THR A 72 -3.79 -3.03 -2.82
N SER A 73 -3.30 -2.89 -4.04
CA SER A 73 -2.38 -1.83 -4.40
C SER A 73 -3.15 -0.54 -4.70
N ASN A 74 -3.06 0.43 -3.80
CA ASN A 74 -3.61 1.79 -3.99
C ASN A 74 -2.83 2.64 -5.02
N PHE A 75 -1.96 2.01 -5.83
CA PHE A 75 -1.05 2.66 -6.78
C PHE A 75 -1.44 2.43 -8.25
N PHE A 76 -2.53 1.69 -8.52
CA PHE A 76 -3.02 1.38 -9.87
C PHE A 76 -4.23 2.23 -10.33
N ASP A 77 -4.54 3.32 -9.61
CA ASP A 77 -5.45 4.39 -10.06
C ASP A 77 -4.66 5.50 -10.78
#